data_AF-A0A2V7BPI4-F1
#
_entry.id   AF-A0A2V7BPI4-F1
#
_cell.length_a   1.000
_cell.length_b   1.000
_cell.length_c   1.000
_cell.angle_alpha   90.00
_cell.angle_beta   90.00
_cell.angle_gamma   90.00
#
_symmetry.space_group_name_H-M   'P 1'
#
loop_
_entity.id
_entity.type
_entity.pdbx_description
1 polymer ?
#
loop_
_entity_poly.entity_id
_entity_poly.type
_entity_poly.pdbx_seq_one_letter_code
_entity_poly.pdbx_strand_id
1 'polypeptide(L)'
;MSCEHDRALRSKAIGEGRQARLAPAYRYEATARFITDLVDNGTLIPGARVPSLRQITRQRGVSLSTALQAYRTLEDRGILQAKPQSGFYVAKGAPILLETPAISRPPGRPTTVAVSGVVPKLLEYAADPDLVPLGCAIPNAKLLAAGRLDRFLARAARVNGGDYNTYTVPKGDPRLRREIARRALRWGQVLSPEDIAITCGCTEALVLALKVVSRPGDTIAIESPTYFGFLQVLEALDLRALELPTDASSGVDLTALRRALGAPSVKACLLSSSFNNPLGCTMSDEKKKAVLELLARHRVPLIED
;
A
#
# COMPACT_ATOMS: atom_id res chain seq x y z
N MET A 1 43.46 8.79 -17.28
CA MET A 1 43.09 9.38 -15.97
C MET A 1 41.57 9.50 -15.72
N SER A 2 40.68 8.98 -16.58
CA SER A 2 39.22 9.05 -16.33
C SER A 2 38.56 7.74 -15.84
N CYS A 3 39.33 6.72 -15.45
CA CYS A 3 38.76 5.42 -15.05
C CYS A 3 38.73 5.20 -13.52
N GLU A 4 39.51 5.94 -12.74
CA GLU A 4 39.59 5.76 -11.28
C GLU A 4 38.67 6.71 -10.50
N HIS A 5 38.35 7.88 -11.06
CA HIS A 5 37.47 8.86 -10.42
C HIS A 5 36.01 8.38 -10.38
N ASP A 6 35.55 7.68 -11.42
CA ASP A 6 34.19 7.12 -11.51
C ASP A 6 33.95 5.93 -10.56
N ARG A 7 35.02 5.18 -10.25
CA ARG A 7 34.97 4.06 -9.29
C ARG A 7 34.83 4.56 -7.85
N ALA A 8 35.50 5.66 -7.52
CA ALA A 8 35.43 6.28 -6.20
C ALA A 8 34.06 6.94 -5.92
N LEU A 9 33.43 7.54 -6.94
CA LEU A 9 32.09 8.12 -6.84
C LEU A 9 30.99 7.05 -6.69
N ARG A 10 31.10 5.93 -7.42
CA ARG A 10 30.21 4.76 -7.21
C ARG A 10 30.38 4.12 -5.84
N SER A 11 31.61 4.08 -5.30
CA SER A 11 31.86 3.54 -3.95
C SER A 11 31.29 4.42 -2.83
N LYS A 12 31.21 5.75 -3.02
CA LYS A 12 30.70 6.68 -2.02
C LYS A 12 29.17 6.80 -2.02
N ALA A 13 28.53 6.79 -3.20
CA ALA A 13 27.06 6.90 -3.30
C ALA A 13 26.30 5.68 -2.72
N ILE A 14 26.95 4.52 -2.66
CA ILE A 14 26.37 3.28 -2.08
C ILE A 14 26.29 3.34 -0.54
N GLY A 15 27.00 4.28 0.11
CA GLY A 15 27.14 4.33 1.56
C GLY A 15 26.05 5.07 2.33
N GLU A 16 25.46 6.12 1.74
CA GLU A 16 24.71 7.11 2.54
C GLU A 16 23.19 6.85 2.62
N GLY A 17 22.62 6.08 1.68
CA GLY A 17 21.23 5.60 1.77
C GLY A 17 21.02 4.39 2.71
N ARG A 18 22.08 3.89 3.37
CA ARG A 18 22.08 2.58 4.06
C ARG A 18 21.64 2.61 5.52
N GLN A 19 21.49 3.77 6.15
CA GLN A 19 21.30 3.89 7.59
C GLN A 19 19.93 4.45 7.99
N ALA A 20 18.89 3.60 7.91
CA ALA A 20 17.73 3.62 8.82
C ALA A 20 16.82 2.39 8.59
N ARG A 21 17.37 1.18 8.49
CA ARG A 21 16.52 -0.04 8.51
C ARG A 21 16.31 -0.47 9.96
N LEU A 22 15.08 -0.26 10.46
CA LEU A 22 14.58 -0.66 11.78
C LEU A 22 15.14 -2.01 12.25
N ALA A 23 15.35 -2.15 13.56
CA ALA A 23 15.76 -3.42 14.15
C ALA A 23 14.71 -4.51 13.81
N PRO A 24 15.13 -5.72 13.39
CA PRO A 24 14.20 -6.77 13.00
C PRO A 24 13.33 -7.15 14.20
N ALA A 25 12.00 -7.02 14.06
CA ALA A 25 11.05 -7.34 15.11
C ALA A 25 10.97 -8.85 15.35
N TYR A 26 11.34 -9.66 14.34
CA TYR A 26 11.27 -11.11 14.39
C TYR A 26 12.61 -11.81 14.08
N ARG A 27 12.84 -12.99 14.69
CA ARG A 27 14.06 -13.80 14.49
C ARG A 27 14.29 -14.23 13.04
N TYR A 28 13.22 -14.46 12.27
CA TYR A 28 13.33 -14.82 10.86
C TYR A 28 13.83 -13.62 10.02
N GLU A 29 13.40 -12.40 10.34
CA GLU A 29 13.87 -11.17 9.67
C GLU A 29 15.35 -10.92 9.96
N ALA A 30 15.80 -11.14 11.20
CA ALA A 30 17.22 -11.06 11.55
C ALA A 30 18.06 -12.09 10.78
N THR A 31 17.52 -13.28 10.55
CA THR A 31 18.17 -14.34 9.76
C THR A 31 18.19 -13.99 8.27
N ALA A 32 17.08 -13.46 7.74
CA ALA A 32 17.01 -12.99 6.35
C ALA A 32 17.99 -11.84 6.11
N ARG A 33 18.04 -10.85 7.02
CA ARG A 33 18.95 -9.71 6.98
C ARG A 33 20.41 -10.15 6.95
N PHE A 34 20.80 -11.13 7.77
CA PHE A 34 22.15 -11.68 7.74
C PHE A 34 22.55 -12.22 6.36
N ILE A 35 21.67 -12.98 5.69
CA ILE A 35 21.96 -13.47 4.33
C ILE A 35 21.97 -12.32 3.33
N THR A 36 21.05 -11.36 3.43
CA THR A 36 21.05 -10.16 2.59
C THR A 36 22.35 -9.37 2.72
N ASP A 37 22.85 -9.17 3.94
CA ASP A 37 24.11 -8.44 4.18
C ASP A 37 25.30 -9.15 3.52
N LEU A 38 25.32 -10.49 3.50
CA LEU A 38 26.34 -11.28 2.79
C LEU A 38 26.24 -11.14 1.27
N VAL A 39 25.06 -10.94 0.71
CA VAL A 39 24.88 -10.71 -0.73
C VAL A 39 25.28 -9.26 -1.06
N ASP A 40 24.77 -8.30 -0.29
CA ASP A 40 24.96 -6.86 -0.49
C ASP A 40 26.43 -6.41 -0.33
N ASN A 41 27.21 -7.10 0.52
CA ASN A 41 28.64 -6.84 0.68
C ASN A 41 29.53 -7.66 -0.28
N GLY A 42 28.92 -8.46 -1.16
CA GLY A 42 29.63 -9.26 -2.16
C GLY A 42 30.24 -10.57 -1.65
N THR A 43 30.01 -10.95 -0.39
CA THR A 43 30.45 -12.27 0.13
C THR A 43 29.79 -13.42 -0.62
N LEU A 44 28.51 -13.28 -0.96
CA LEU A 44 27.76 -14.22 -1.77
C LEU A 44 27.40 -13.57 -3.11
N ILE A 45 28.07 -13.99 -4.18
CA ILE A 45 27.82 -13.50 -5.53
C ILE A 45 26.57 -14.14 -6.15
N PRO A 46 25.93 -13.50 -7.15
CA PRO A 46 24.83 -14.08 -7.91
C PRO A 46 25.13 -15.51 -8.39
N GLY A 47 24.21 -16.44 -8.14
CA GLY A 47 24.37 -17.86 -8.45
C GLY A 47 25.16 -18.69 -7.42
N ALA A 48 25.75 -18.07 -6.39
CA ALA A 48 26.41 -18.80 -5.32
C ALA A 48 25.41 -19.60 -4.48
N ARG A 49 25.82 -20.76 -3.97
CA ARG A 49 25.02 -21.57 -3.05
C ARG A 49 25.03 -20.93 -1.66
N VAL A 50 23.86 -20.73 -1.06
CA VAL A 50 23.78 -20.22 0.32
C VAL A 50 23.78 -21.36 1.34
N PRO A 51 24.04 -21.11 2.63
CA PRO A 51 24.00 -22.15 3.65
C PRO A 51 22.68 -22.94 3.61
N SER A 52 22.75 -24.25 3.83
CA SER A 52 21.53 -25.06 3.96
C SER A 52 20.71 -24.65 5.18
N LEU A 53 19.41 -24.97 5.16
CA LEU A 53 18.53 -24.74 6.31
C LEU A 53 19.07 -25.35 7.60
N ARG A 54 19.72 -26.53 7.54
CA ARG A 54 20.34 -27.16 8.72
C ARG A 54 21.60 -26.44 9.20
N GLN A 55 22.36 -25.84 8.28
CA GLN A 55 23.56 -25.07 8.64
C GLN A 55 23.16 -23.76 9.30
N ILE A 56 22.18 -23.03 8.73
CA ILE A 56 21.77 -21.74 9.27
C ILE A 56 21.07 -21.87 10.63
N THR A 57 20.28 -22.94 10.86
CA THR A 57 19.71 -23.21 12.17
C THR A 57 20.78 -23.40 13.23
N ARG A 58 21.84 -24.17 12.93
CA ARG A 58 22.97 -24.40 13.84
C ARG A 58 23.80 -23.15 14.07
N GLN A 59 24.13 -22.40 13.01
CA GLN A 59 24.97 -21.20 13.10
C GLN A 59 24.30 -20.04 13.83
N ARG A 60 22.98 -19.88 13.67
CA ARG A 60 22.23 -18.74 14.24
C ARG A 60 21.41 -19.11 15.49
N GLY A 61 21.39 -20.38 15.88
CA GLY A 61 20.60 -20.85 17.02
C GLY A 61 19.10 -20.65 16.85
N VAL A 62 18.59 -20.78 15.61
CA VAL A 62 17.16 -20.58 15.28
C VAL A 62 16.47 -21.91 14.95
N SER A 63 15.16 -21.96 15.15
CA SER A 63 14.35 -23.14 14.77
C SER A 63 14.36 -23.34 13.25
N LEU A 64 14.12 -24.58 12.80
CA LEU A 64 13.98 -24.89 11.38
C LEU A 64 12.84 -24.09 10.73
N SER A 65 11.73 -23.87 11.44
CA SER A 65 10.62 -23.04 10.98
C SER A 65 11.03 -21.58 10.75
N THR A 66 11.87 -21.02 11.64
CA THR A 66 12.40 -19.66 11.51
C THR A 66 13.33 -19.55 10.30
N ALA A 67 14.22 -20.52 10.11
CA ALA A 67 15.12 -20.57 8.97
C ALA A 67 14.36 -20.72 7.64
N LEU A 68 13.35 -21.60 7.60
CA LEU A 68 12.47 -21.78 6.46
C LEU A 68 11.73 -20.49 6.12
N GLN A 69 11.16 -19.82 7.11
CA GLN A 69 10.46 -18.55 6.90
C GLN A 69 11.41 -17.49 6.36
N ALA A 70 12.62 -17.37 6.91
CA ALA A 70 13.63 -16.42 6.41
C ALA A 70 13.97 -16.69 4.93
N TYR A 71 14.18 -17.95 4.55
CA TYR A 71 14.55 -18.31 3.18
C TYR A 71 13.41 -18.12 2.20
N ARG A 72 12.16 -18.43 2.60
CA ARG A 72 10.96 -18.11 1.83
C ARG A 72 10.84 -16.60 1.62
N THR A 73 11.01 -15.80 2.66
CA THR A 73 11.00 -14.33 2.54
C THR A 73 12.06 -13.82 1.57
N LEU A 74 13.26 -14.42 1.55
CA LEU A 74 14.31 -14.04 0.60
C LEU A 74 14.02 -14.52 -0.83
N GLU A 75 13.35 -15.66 -0.99
CA GLU A 75 12.85 -16.16 -2.27
C GLU A 75 11.72 -15.27 -2.82
N ASP A 76 10.75 -14.89 -1.98
CA ASP A 76 9.66 -13.97 -2.31
C ASP A 76 10.20 -12.60 -2.74
N ARG A 77 11.32 -12.16 -2.16
CA ARG A 77 12.04 -10.93 -2.54
C ARG A 77 12.92 -11.07 -3.77
N GLY A 78 13.02 -12.26 -4.35
CA GLY A 78 13.90 -12.55 -5.48
C GLY A 78 15.39 -12.49 -5.17
N ILE A 79 15.80 -12.48 -3.89
CA ILE A 79 17.21 -12.49 -3.47
C ILE A 79 17.77 -13.91 -3.57
N LEU A 80 16.98 -14.91 -3.20
CA LEU A 80 17.31 -16.32 -3.33
C LEU A 80 16.42 -17.00 -4.37
N GLN A 81 16.88 -18.13 -4.88
CA GLN A 81 16.12 -19.05 -5.71
C GLN A 81 16.29 -20.47 -5.18
N ALA A 82 15.18 -21.17 -4.91
CA ALA A 82 15.23 -22.59 -4.62
C ALA A 82 15.51 -23.39 -5.90
N LYS A 83 16.46 -24.33 -5.81
CA LYS A 83 16.67 -25.37 -6.82
C LYS A 83 16.24 -26.71 -6.22
N PRO A 84 15.28 -27.42 -6.84
CA PRO A 84 14.81 -28.72 -6.37
C PRO A 84 15.98 -29.65 -6.06
N GLN A 85 15.94 -30.29 -4.88
CA GLN A 85 16.96 -31.23 -4.38
C GLN A 85 18.38 -30.67 -4.22
N SER A 86 18.62 -29.40 -4.54
CA SER A 86 19.95 -28.78 -4.56
C SER A 86 20.11 -27.69 -3.49
N GLY A 87 19.01 -27.16 -2.97
CA GLY A 87 18.99 -26.13 -1.93
C GLY A 87 18.77 -24.73 -2.51
N PHE A 88 19.29 -23.71 -1.84
CA PHE A 88 19.05 -22.31 -2.19
C PHE A 88 20.31 -21.66 -2.76
N TYR A 89 20.12 -20.77 -3.72
CA TYR A 89 21.18 -20.04 -4.41
C TYR A 89 20.84 -18.56 -4.45
N VAL A 90 21.84 -17.68 -4.47
CA VAL A 90 21.63 -16.26 -4.76
C VAL A 90 21.06 -16.15 -6.18
N ALA A 91 19.98 -15.40 -6.35
CA ALA A 91 19.37 -15.20 -7.65
C ALA A 91 20.37 -14.56 -8.64
N LYS A 92 20.29 -14.95 -9.91
CA LYS A 92 21.20 -14.46 -10.98
C LYS A 92 20.77 -13.14 -11.61
N GLY A 93 19.59 -12.64 -11.29
CA GLY A 93 19.14 -11.31 -11.72
C GLY A 93 19.79 -10.24 -10.85
N ALA A 94 20.40 -9.22 -11.46
CA ALA A 94 20.73 -8.02 -10.71
C ALA A 94 19.42 -7.44 -10.18
N PRO A 95 19.29 -7.14 -8.87
CA PRO A 95 18.17 -6.33 -8.43
C PRO A 95 18.25 -5.02 -9.22
N ILE A 96 17.21 -4.74 -10.01
CA ILE A 96 17.07 -3.40 -10.58
C ILE A 96 16.76 -2.50 -9.39
N LEU A 97 17.81 -1.91 -8.83
CA LEU A 97 17.67 -0.87 -7.82
C LEU A 97 17.25 0.39 -8.56
N LEU A 98 15.95 0.53 -8.77
CA LEU A 98 15.37 1.81 -9.17
C LEU A 98 15.57 2.79 -8.02
N GLU A 99 15.92 4.03 -8.36
CA GLU A 99 16.01 5.10 -7.38
C GLU A 99 14.63 5.35 -6.77
N THR A 100 14.60 5.60 -5.47
CA THR A 100 13.36 6.00 -4.80
C THR A 100 12.91 7.36 -5.36
N PRO A 101 11.63 7.53 -5.71
CA PRO A 101 11.11 8.81 -6.21
C PRO A 101 11.39 9.94 -5.21
N ALA A 102 11.77 11.11 -5.72
CA ALA A 102 11.93 12.31 -4.90
C ALA A 102 10.57 12.80 -4.38
N ILE A 103 10.60 13.52 -3.26
CA ILE A 103 9.42 14.19 -2.70
C ILE A 103 8.82 15.14 -3.75
N SER A 104 7.50 15.08 -3.91
CA SER A 104 6.76 15.95 -4.82
C SER A 104 6.85 17.43 -4.41
N ARG A 105 6.58 18.33 -5.37
CA ARG A 105 6.60 19.79 -5.16
C ARG A 105 5.31 20.43 -5.69
N PRO A 106 4.14 20.14 -5.08
CA PRO A 106 2.89 20.72 -5.52
C PRO A 106 2.83 22.24 -5.30
N PRO A 107 1.90 22.96 -5.97
CA PRO A 107 1.82 24.43 -5.94
C PRO A 107 1.55 25.07 -4.56
N GLY A 108 1.24 24.28 -3.53
CA GLY A 108 0.97 24.76 -2.17
C GLY A 108 -0.31 25.59 -2.03
N ARG A 109 -1.19 25.57 -3.04
CA ARG A 109 -2.50 26.24 -3.06
C ARG A 109 -3.57 25.30 -3.59
N PRO A 110 -4.85 25.47 -3.20
CA PRO A 110 -5.91 24.63 -3.71
C PRO A 110 -6.11 24.82 -5.22
N THR A 111 -6.18 23.73 -5.97
CA THR A 111 -6.37 23.70 -7.43
C THR A 111 -7.69 23.03 -7.80
N THR A 112 -8.27 23.42 -8.94
CA THR A 112 -9.37 22.67 -9.54
C THR A 112 -8.82 21.37 -10.11
N VAL A 113 -9.52 20.27 -9.90
CA VAL A 113 -9.11 18.95 -10.41
C VAL A 113 -9.72 18.74 -11.79
N ALA A 114 -8.92 18.26 -12.75
CA ALA A 114 -9.35 17.90 -14.09
C ALA A 114 -8.59 16.66 -14.57
N VAL A 115 -9.17 15.48 -14.40
CA VAL A 115 -8.57 14.18 -14.74
C VAL A 115 -9.45 13.31 -15.64
N SER A 116 -10.68 13.74 -15.91
CA SER A 116 -11.71 13.04 -16.69
C SER A 116 -11.26 12.50 -18.05
N GLY A 117 -10.29 13.13 -18.73
CA GLY A 117 -9.80 12.68 -20.04
C GLY A 117 -8.78 11.52 -20.01
N VAL A 118 -8.09 11.30 -18.89
CA VAL A 118 -6.96 10.33 -18.84
C VAL A 118 -7.40 8.97 -18.29
N VAL A 119 -8.32 8.96 -17.32
CA VAL A 119 -8.67 7.73 -16.60
C VAL A 119 -9.44 6.71 -17.45
N PRO A 120 -10.47 7.08 -18.25
CA PRO A 120 -11.15 6.10 -19.11
C PRO A 120 -10.18 5.37 -20.03
N LYS A 121 -9.23 6.10 -20.62
CA LYS A 121 -8.19 5.54 -21.49
C LYS A 121 -7.27 4.56 -20.75
N LEU A 122 -6.90 4.86 -19.51
CA LEU A 122 -6.14 3.94 -18.66
C LEU A 122 -6.92 2.64 -18.40
N LEU A 123 -8.23 2.74 -18.14
CA LEU A 123 -9.09 1.58 -17.90
C LEU A 123 -9.31 0.75 -19.17
N GLU A 124 -9.41 1.38 -20.34
CA GLU A 124 -9.45 0.70 -21.64
C GLU A 124 -8.19 -0.14 -21.86
N TYR A 125 -7.00 0.43 -21.64
CA TYR A 125 -5.75 -0.33 -21.73
C TYR A 125 -5.64 -1.46 -20.70
N ALA A 126 -6.19 -1.27 -19.50
CA ALA A 126 -6.19 -2.31 -18.49
C ALA A 126 -7.13 -3.48 -18.82
N ALA A 127 -8.16 -3.24 -19.64
CA ALA A 127 -9.14 -4.24 -20.06
C ALA A 127 -8.77 -4.95 -21.38
N ASP A 128 -7.78 -4.43 -22.11
CA ASP A 128 -7.35 -4.96 -23.40
C ASP A 128 -6.58 -6.29 -23.22
N PRO A 129 -7.12 -7.43 -23.72
CA PRO A 129 -6.47 -8.73 -23.59
C PRO A 129 -5.21 -8.87 -24.45
N ASP A 130 -5.02 -7.99 -25.44
CA ASP A 130 -3.84 -7.97 -26.32
C ASP A 130 -2.66 -7.23 -25.66
N LEU A 131 -2.89 -6.55 -24.54
CA LEU A 131 -1.86 -5.87 -23.76
C LEU A 131 -1.43 -6.69 -22.54
N VAL A 132 -0.17 -6.54 -22.14
CA VAL A 132 0.30 -7.06 -20.85
C VAL A 132 -0.13 -6.07 -19.75
N PRO A 133 -0.96 -6.49 -18.77
CA PRO A 133 -1.59 -5.56 -17.83
C PRO A 133 -0.65 -5.14 -16.70
N LEU A 134 0.31 -4.26 -17.01
CA LEU A 134 1.26 -3.70 -16.03
C LEU A 134 0.83 -2.33 -15.47
N GLY A 135 -0.28 -1.75 -15.96
CA GLY A 135 -0.74 -0.41 -15.60
C GLY A 135 -1.72 -0.34 -14.43
N CYS A 136 -2.47 -1.41 -14.17
CA CYS A 136 -3.48 -1.48 -13.11
C CYS A 136 -3.30 -2.75 -12.29
N ALA A 137 -3.42 -2.64 -10.96
CA ALA A 137 -3.28 -3.75 -10.02
C ALA A 137 -4.55 -4.63 -9.97
N ILE A 138 -4.94 -5.21 -11.10
CA ILE A 138 -6.12 -6.08 -11.21
C ILE A 138 -5.65 -7.55 -11.19
N PRO A 139 -6.09 -8.37 -10.22
CA PRO A 139 -5.69 -9.77 -10.16
C PRO A 139 -6.28 -10.56 -11.33
N ASN A 140 -5.52 -11.53 -11.86
CA ASN A 140 -6.03 -12.43 -12.87
C ASN A 140 -7.21 -13.25 -12.31
N ALA A 141 -8.34 -13.28 -13.03
CA ALA A 141 -9.55 -13.96 -12.59
C ALA A 141 -9.35 -15.46 -12.26
N LYS A 142 -8.41 -16.14 -12.92
CA LYS A 142 -8.08 -17.55 -12.64
C LYS A 142 -7.45 -17.77 -11.26
N LEU A 143 -6.88 -16.73 -10.65
CA LEU A 143 -6.34 -16.77 -9.29
C LEU A 143 -7.42 -16.55 -8.22
N LEU A 144 -8.60 -16.06 -8.63
CA LEU A 144 -9.71 -15.82 -7.72
C LEU A 144 -10.53 -17.10 -7.53
N ALA A 145 -11.07 -17.30 -6.34
CA ALA A 145 -11.72 -18.54 -5.93
C ALA A 145 -13.17 -18.68 -6.47
N ALA A 146 -13.37 -18.51 -7.78
CA ALA A 146 -14.69 -18.49 -8.44
C ALA A 146 -15.58 -19.68 -8.02
N GLY A 147 -15.11 -20.92 -8.16
CA GLY A 147 -15.91 -22.10 -7.81
C GLY A 147 -16.29 -22.26 -6.32
N ARG A 148 -15.60 -21.57 -5.40
CA ARG A 148 -16.05 -21.49 -3.99
C ARG A 148 -17.14 -20.44 -3.83
N LEU A 149 -16.98 -19.29 -4.48
CA LEU A 149 -17.96 -18.21 -4.46
C LEU A 149 -19.29 -18.67 -5.06
N ASP A 150 -19.26 -19.37 -6.19
CA ASP A 150 -20.44 -19.90 -6.87
C ASP A 150 -21.27 -20.80 -5.96
N ARG A 151 -20.60 -21.68 -5.20
CA ARG A 151 -21.26 -22.57 -4.23
C ARG A 151 -21.92 -21.79 -3.09
N PHE A 152 -21.30 -20.70 -2.63
CA PHE A 152 -21.89 -19.85 -1.61
C PHE A 152 -23.11 -19.10 -2.14
N LEU A 153 -23.02 -18.53 -3.35
CA LEU A 153 -24.14 -17.86 -4.01
C LEU A 153 -25.32 -18.82 -4.22
N ALA A 154 -25.07 -20.02 -4.76
CA ALA A 154 -26.11 -21.02 -4.96
C ALA A 154 -26.77 -21.47 -3.64
N ARG A 155 -25.98 -21.63 -2.57
CA ARG A 155 -26.53 -21.95 -1.24
C ARG A 155 -27.37 -20.79 -0.71
N ALA A 156 -26.87 -19.56 -0.84
CA ALA A 156 -27.55 -18.37 -0.35
C ALA A 156 -28.90 -18.18 -1.06
N ALA A 157 -28.93 -18.35 -2.39
CA ALA A 157 -30.15 -18.31 -3.20
C ALA A 157 -31.21 -19.34 -2.76
N ARG A 158 -30.79 -20.57 -2.42
CA ARG A 158 -31.71 -21.61 -1.94
C ARG A 158 -32.30 -21.33 -0.56
N VAL A 159 -31.55 -20.69 0.34
CA VAL A 159 -31.95 -20.49 1.74
C VAL A 159 -32.69 -19.16 1.93
N ASN A 160 -32.26 -18.09 1.26
CA ASN A 160 -32.75 -16.73 1.44
C ASN A 160 -33.36 -16.14 0.18
N GLY A 161 -33.84 -16.97 -0.76
CA GLY A 161 -34.26 -16.52 -2.09
C GLY A 161 -35.31 -15.40 -2.10
N GLY A 162 -36.23 -15.39 -1.11
CA GLY A 162 -37.20 -14.31 -0.94
C GLY A 162 -36.58 -12.97 -0.51
N ASP A 163 -35.57 -13.00 0.36
CA ASP A 163 -34.89 -11.79 0.87
C ASP A 163 -34.27 -10.98 -0.29
N TYR A 164 -33.78 -11.66 -1.33
CA TYR A 164 -33.10 -11.03 -2.46
C TYR A 164 -34.00 -10.28 -3.43
N ASN A 165 -35.32 -10.47 -3.34
CA ASN A 165 -36.29 -9.74 -4.18
C ASN A 165 -36.78 -8.45 -3.51
N THR A 166 -36.16 -8.05 -2.40
CA THR A 166 -36.56 -6.86 -1.64
C THR A 166 -35.38 -5.95 -1.40
N TYR A 167 -35.65 -4.66 -1.22
CA TYR A 167 -34.62 -3.70 -0.86
C TYR A 167 -34.11 -3.95 0.55
N THR A 168 -32.79 -3.85 0.72
CA THR A 168 -32.17 -3.85 2.04
C THR A 168 -32.32 -2.48 2.72
N VAL A 169 -32.00 -2.40 4.01
CA VAL A 169 -31.95 -1.12 4.73
C VAL A 169 -30.84 -0.23 4.17
N PRO A 170 -30.89 1.11 4.30
CA PRO A 170 -29.92 2.00 3.66
C PRO A 170 -28.44 1.73 3.97
N LYS A 171 -28.12 1.22 5.17
CA LYS A 171 -26.74 0.84 5.56
C LYS A 171 -26.30 -0.54 5.02
N GLY A 172 -27.18 -1.28 4.37
CA GLY A 172 -26.96 -2.64 3.90
C GLY A 172 -27.33 -3.74 4.91
N ASP A 173 -27.20 -4.99 4.46
CA ASP A 173 -27.66 -6.19 5.18
C ASP A 173 -27.02 -6.26 6.60
N PRO A 174 -27.83 -6.27 7.69
CA PRO A 174 -27.33 -6.34 9.07
C PRO A 174 -26.50 -7.60 9.38
N ARG A 175 -26.73 -8.72 8.69
CA ARG A 175 -25.91 -9.95 8.80
C ARG A 175 -24.51 -9.69 8.25
N LEU A 176 -24.41 -9.05 7.08
CA LEU A 176 -23.12 -8.72 6.47
C LEU A 176 -22.34 -7.72 7.34
N ARG A 177 -22.99 -6.66 7.83
CA ARG A 177 -22.35 -5.68 8.73
C ARG A 177 -21.76 -6.34 9.98
N ARG A 178 -22.48 -7.30 10.59
CA ARG A 178 -21.96 -8.08 11.73
C ARG A 178 -20.75 -8.94 11.37
N GLU A 179 -20.74 -9.59 10.21
CA GLU A 179 -19.59 -10.38 9.77
C GLU A 179 -18.36 -9.52 9.47
N ILE A 180 -18.54 -8.31 8.92
CA ILE A 180 -17.45 -7.35 8.71
C ILE A 180 -16.89 -6.88 10.05
N ALA A 181 -17.76 -6.49 11.00
CA ALA A 181 -17.36 -6.12 12.36
C ALA A 181 -16.59 -7.27 13.05
N ARG A 182 -17.05 -8.52 12.92
CA ARG A 182 -16.34 -9.70 13.44
C ARG A 182 -14.99 -9.90 12.75
N ARG A 183 -14.89 -9.66 11.44
CA ARG A 183 -13.63 -9.80 10.70
C ARG A 183 -12.58 -8.79 11.16
N ALA A 184 -13.00 -7.62 11.65
CA ALA A 184 -12.10 -6.60 12.19
C ALA A 184 -11.27 -7.08 13.40
N LEU A 185 -11.75 -8.09 14.13
CA LEU A 185 -11.00 -8.75 15.20
C LEU A 185 -9.66 -9.34 14.71
N ARG A 186 -9.57 -9.73 13.43
CA ARG A 186 -8.35 -10.32 12.85
C ARG A 186 -7.19 -9.34 12.76
N TRP A 187 -7.47 -8.04 12.76
CA TRP A 187 -6.46 -6.97 12.78
C TRP A 187 -6.59 -6.09 14.03
N GLY A 188 -7.17 -6.65 15.11
CA GLY A 188 -7.19 -6.03 16.44
C GLY A 188 -8.09 -4.81 16.59
N GLN A 189 -9.07 -4.62 15.68
CA GLN A 189 -9.98 -3.48 15.73
C GLN A 189 -11.35 -3.90 16.28
N VAL A 190 -11.96 -2.98 17.03
CA VAL A 190 -13.32 -3.12 17.58
C VAL A 190 -14.24 -2.20 16.81
N LEU A 191 -15.13 -2.76 16.00
CA LEU A 191 -16.12 -2.01 15.21
C LEU A 191 -17.53 -2.41 15.62
N SER A 192 -18.44 -1.43 15.75
CA SER A 192 -19.86 -1.71 15.85
C SER A 192 -20.42 -1.98 14.45
N PRO A 193 -21.35 -2.95 14.27
CA PRO A 193 -22.10 -3.07 13.03
C PRO A 193 -22.84 -1.78 12.63
N GLU A 194 -23.16 -0.91 13.60
CA GLU A 194 -23.83 0.37 13.35
C GLU A 194 -22.93 1.44 12.73
N ASP A 195 -21.60 1.29 12.84
CA ASP A 195 -20.61 2.18 12.23
C ASP A 195 -20.29 1.76 10.78
N ILE A 196 -20.90 0.68 10.30
CA ILE A 196 -20.62 0.10 8.97
C ILE A 196 -21.78 0.41 8.03
N ALA A 197 -21.45 0.96 6.86
CA ALA A 197 -22.33 1.06 5.71
C ALA A 197 -21.76 0.22 4.56
N ILE A 198 -22.61 -0.55 3.89
CA ILE A 198 -22.24 -1.35 2.72
C ILE A 198 -22.42 -0.50 1.46
N THR A 199 -21.39 -0.46 0.62
CA THR A 199 -21.41 0.21 -0.69
C THR A 199 -21.06 -0.77 -1.81
N CYS A 200 -21.37 -0.39 -3.04
CA CYS A 200 -20.98 -1.02 -4.29
C CYS A 200 -19.53 -0.63 -4.67
N GLY A 201 -18.59 -0.80 -3.72
CA GLY A 201 -17.16 -0.52 -3.91
C GLY A 201 -16.67 0.77 -3.24
N CYS A 202 -15.35 0.97 -3.26
CA CYS A 202 -14.69 2.06 -2.53
C CYS A 202 -15.04 3.44 -3.07
N THR A 203 -15.25 3.59 -4.38
CA THR A 203 -15.59 4.87 -5.00
C THR A 203 -16.90 5.43 -4.46
N GLU A 204 -17.93 4.60 -4.30
CA GLU A 204 -19.20 5.04 -3.70
C GLU A 204 -19.01 5.45 -2.23
N ALA A 205 -18.23 4.67 -1.46
CA ALA A 205 -17.92 5.01 -0.08
C ALA A 205 -17.21 6.37 0.03
N LEU A 206 -16.24 6.64 -0.84
CA LEU A 206 -15.53 7.91 -0.90
C LEU A 206 -16.46 9.08 -1.27
N VAL A 207 -17.34 8.89 -2.27
CA VAL A 207 -18.35 9.89 -2.66
C VAL A 207 -19.27 10.22 -1.49
N LEU A 208 -19.77 9.20 -0.78
CA LEU A 208 -20.64 9.40 0.38
C LEU A 208 -19.91 10.12 1.52
N ALA A 209 -18.69 9.70 1.84
CA ALA A 209 -17.87 10.33 2.87
C ALA A 209 -17.62 11.81 2.57
N LEU A 210 -17.24 12.14 1.33
CA LEU A 210 -16.99 13.52 0.90
C LEU A 210 -18.28 14.36 0.91
N LYS A 211 -19.42 13.82 0.46
CA LYS A 211 -20.72 14.52 0.53
C LYS A 211 -21.16 14.83 1.95
N VAL A 212 -20.77 14.03 2.94
CA VAL A 212 -21.07 14.28 4.36
C VAL A 212 -20.23 15.45 4.90
N VAL A 213 -18.97 15.58 4.48
CA VAL A 213 -18.00 16.51 5.09
C VAL A 213 -17.74 17.78 4.29
N SER A 214 -18.22 17.88 3.05
CA SER A 214 -17.88 18.97 2.12
C SER A 214 -19.03 19.37 1.20
N ARG A 215 -18.87 20.54 0.56
CA ARG A 215 -19.75 21.09 -0.46
C ARG A 215 -18.95 21.44 -1.72
N PRO A 216 -19.59 21.55 -2.90
CA PRO A 216 -18.95 22.09 -4.10
C PRO A 216 -18.14 23.37 -3.82
N GLY A 217 -16.91 23.41 -4.33
CA GLY A 217 -15.93 24.48 -4.13
C GLY A 217 -15.06 24.35 -2.87
N ASP A 218 -15.40 23.46 -1.93
CA ASP A 218 -14.59 23.20 -0.74
C ASP A 218 -13.26 22.54 -1.09
N THR A 219 -12.29 22.69 -0.19
CA THR A 219 -10.92 22.17 -0.38
C THR A 219 -10.68 20.90 0.43
N ILE A 220 -10.19 19.86 -0.22
CA ILE A 220 -9.77 18.59 0.38
C ILE A 220 -8.24 18.50 0.29
N ALA A 221 -7.58 18.26 1.43
CA ALA A 221 -6.16 18.01 1.44
C ALA A 221 -5.88 16.56 1.03
N ILE A 222 -4.96 16.36 0.09
CA ILE A 222 -4.61 15.04 -0.47
C ILE A 222 -3.09 14.89 -0.57
N GLU A 223 -2.61 13.66 -0.64
CA GLU A 223 -1.21 13.36 -0.95
C GLU A 223 -0.85 13.74 -2.39
N SER A 224 0.42 14.01 -2.66
CA SER A 224 0.94 14.20 -4.01
C SER A 224 2.22 13.39 -4.21
N PRO A 225 2.27 12.44 -5.17
CA PRO A 225 1.14 11.92 -5.94
C PRO A 225 0.12 11.17 -5.06
N THR A 226 -1.07 10.92 -5.62
CA THR A 226 -2.13 10.12 -5.00
C THR A 226 -2.84 9.23 -6.03
N TYR A 227 -3.76 8.38 -5.58
CA TYR A 227 -4.57 7.54 -6.43
C TYR A 227 -5.49 8.40 -7.31
N PHE A 228 -5.46 8.16 -8.62
CA PHE A 228 -6.27 8.94 -9.58
C PHE A 228 -7.77 8.87 -9.28
N GLY A 229 -8.26 7.81 -8.63
CA GLY A 229 -9.67 7.68 -8.25
C GLY A 229 -10.11 8.75 -7.25
N PHE A 230 -9.21 9.24 -6.38
CA PHE A 230 -9.49 10.39 -5.52
C PHE A 230 -9.74 11.64 -6.35
N LEU A 231 -8.84 11.90 -7.30
CA LEU A 231 -8.95 13.05 -8.20
C LEU A 231 -10.26 13.02 -9.01
N GLN A 232 -10.65 11.85 -9.51
CA GLN A 232 -11.94 11.71 -10.23
C GLN A 232 -13.14 12.05 -9.35
N VAL A 233 -13.15 11.58 -8.10
CA VAL A 233 -14.25 11.86 -7.18
C VAL A 233 -14.26 13.34 -6.78
N LEU A 234 -13.10 13.96 -6.56
CA LEU A 234 -13.01 15.40 -6.29
C LEU A 234 -13.54 16.22 -7.47
N GLU A 235 -13.14 15.90 -8.71
CA GLU A 235 -13.66 16.54 -9.92
C GLU A 235 -15.18 16.39 -10.04
N ALA A 236 -15.70 15.16 -9.86
CA ALA A 236 -17.14 14.88 -9.97
C ALA A 236 -18.01 15.57 -8.90
N LEU A 237 -17.41 16.02 -7.79
CA LEU A 237 -18.10 16.73 -6.71
C LEU A 237 -17.80 18.24 -6.72
N ASP A 238 -17.14 18.76 -7.75
CA ASP A 238 -16.68 20.14 -7.87
C ASP A 238 -15.80 20.59 -6.69
N LEU A 239 -15.00 19.67 -6.13
CA LEU A 239 -14.10 19.92 -5.01
C LEU A 239 -12.71 20.35 -5.50
N ARG A 240 -12.02 21.13 -4.68
CA ARG A 240 -10.64 21.56 -4.93
C ARG A 240 -9.66 20.66 -4.18
N ALA A 241 -8.53 20.35 -4.80
CA ALA A 241 -7.46 19.60 -4.17
C ALA A 241 -6.40 20.56 -3.60
N LEU A 242 -6.04 20.39 -2.32
CA LEU A 242 -4.81 20.94 -1.76
C LEU A 242 -3.80 19.80 -1.62
N GLU A 243 -2.90 19.73 -2.59
CA GLU A 243 -1.87 18.71 -2.63
C GLU A 243 -0.79 18.94 -1.56
N LEU A 244 -0.52 17.89 -0.78
CA LEU A 244 0.51 17.82 0.23
C LEU A 244 1.73 17.09 -0.34
N PRO A 245 2.95 17.64 -0.20
CA PRO A 245 4.16 16.91 -0.52
C PRO A 245 4.20 15.56 0.20
N THR A 246 4.45 14.48 -0.52
CA THR A 246 4.51 13.11 0.03
C THR A 246 5.85 12.48 -0.33
N ASP A 247 6.51 11.94 0.68
CA ASP A 247 7.78 11.24 0.55
C ASP A 247 7.55 9.73 0.40
N ALA A 248 8.25 9.10 -0.55
CA ALA A 248 8.08 7.67 -0.85
C ALA A 248 8.58 6.73 0.26
N SER A 249 9.25 7.25 1.29
CA SER A 249 9.69 6.46 2.45
C SER A 249 8.87 6.72 3.71
N SER A 250 8.48 7.98 3.93
CA SER A 250 7.88 8.43 5.19
C SER A 250 6.43 8.89 5.06
N GLY A 251 5.90 9.06 3.84
CA GLY A 251 4.55 9.55 3.58
C GLY A 251 4.43 11.08 3.69
N VAL A 252 3.21 11.56 3.93
CA VAL A 252 2.84 12.99 3.86
C VAL A 252 3.70 13.92 4.73
N ASP A 253 4.05 15.10 4.23
CA ASP A 253 4.79 16.12 4.97
C ASP A 253 3.90 16.77 6.06
N LEU A 254 4.24 16.53 7.34
CA LEU A 254 3.52 17.07 8.49
C LEU A 254 3.63 18.59 8.63
N THR A 255 4.72 19.19 8.14
CA THR A 255 4.91 20.64 8.11
C THR A 255 3.98 21.26 7.07
N ALA A 256 3.88 20.64 5.89
CA ALA A 256 2.93 21.06 4.86
C ALA A 256 1.48 20.91 5.34
N LEU A 257 1.14 19.77 5.97
CA LEU A 257 -0.18 19.55 6.57
C LEU A 257 -0.51 20.62 7.62
N ARG A 258 0.44 20.97 8.50
CA ARG A 258 0.25 22.02 9.51
C ARG A 258 -0.02 23.38 8.88
N ARG A 259 0.69 23.72 7.80
CA ARG A 259 0.45 24.98 7.05
C ARG A 259 -0.93 24.96 6.38
N ALA A 260 -1.29 23.84 5.76
CA ALA A 260 -2.58 23.64 5.11
C ALA A 260 -3.77 23.81 6.07
N LEU A 261 -3.61 23.40 7.33
CA LEU A 261 -4.63 23.54 8.36
C LEU A 261 -4.67 24.96 8.99
N GLY A 262 -3.66 25.80 8.72
CA GLY A 262 -3.53 27.14 9.29
C GLY A 262 -4.22 28.27 8.50
N ALA A 263 -4.57 28.08 7.22
CA ALA A 263 -5.26 29.07 6.37
C ALA A 263 -5.88 28.40 5.11
N PRO A 264 -6.78 29.10 4.39
CA PRO A 264 -8.14 28.68 3.98
C PRO A 264 -8.63 27.29 4.43
N SER A 265 -9.89 27.17 4.86
CA SER A 265 -10.39 25.98 5.55
C SER A 265 -10.41 24.72 4.67
N VAL A 266 -9.36 23.91 4.77
CA VAL A 266 -9.41 22.48 4.41
C VAL A 266 -10.61 21.86 5.14
N LYS A 267 -11.52 21.22 4.39
CA LYS A 267 -12.73 20.60 4.95
C LYS A 267 -12.52 19.17 5.38
N ALA A 268 -11.62 18.45 4.71
CA ALA A 268 -11.21 17.11 5.10
C ALA A 268 -9.79 16.83 4.58
N CYS A 269 -9.15 15.85 5.20
CA CYS A 269 -7.93 15.24 4.69
C CYS A 269 -8.30 13.86 4.12
N LEU A 270 -7.80 13.53 2.93
CA LEU A 270 -7.98 12.22 2.30
C LEU A 270 -6.59 11.62 2.04
N LEU A 271 -6.27 10.54 2.76
CA LEU A 271 -4.94 9.93 2.78
C LEU A 271 -5.03 8.41 2.61
N SER A 272 -3.94 7.82 2.12
CA SER A 272 -3.70 6.37 2.14
C SER A 272 -2.45 6.11 2.99
N SER A 273 -2.61 5.98 4.32
CA SER A 273 -1.47 5.94 5.25
C SER A 273 -0.71 4.61 5.27
N SER A 274 -1.31 3.57 4.73
CA SER A 274 -0.78 2.20 4.70
C SER A 274 -0.73 1.72 3.25
N PHE A 275 0.45 1.79 2.64
CA PHE A 275 0.67 1.55 1.21
C PHE A 275 0.02 2.60 0.31
N ASN A 276 0.49 3.86 0.42
CA ASN A 276 0.10 4.94 -0.47
C ASN A 276 0.15 4.49 -1.95
N ASN A 277 -0.90 4.79 -2.71
CA ASN A 277 -0.90 4.60 -4.15
C ASN A 277 -0.60 5.95 -4.82
N PRO A 278 0.51 6.11 -5.58
CA PRO A 278 1.35 5.06 -6.16
C PRO A 278 2.70 4.79 -5.44
N LEU A 279 3.05 5.51 -4.37
CA LEU A 279 4.43 5.47 -3.83
C LEU A 279 4.77 4.18 -3.05
N GLY A 280 3.78 3.40 -2.64
CA GLY A 280 3.92 2.18 -1.87
C GLY A 280 4.34 2.38 -0.42
N CYS A 281 4.45 3.62 0.06
CA CYS A 281 4.95 3.93 1.39
C CYS A 281 3.91 3.65 2.48
N THR A 282 4.37 3.24 3.66
CA THR A 282 3.55 3.13 4.87
C THR A 282 4.09 4.06 5.93
N MET A 283 3.25 4.98 6.40
CA MET A 283 3.62 5.87 7.49
C MET A 283 3.87 5.07 8.78
N SER A 284 4.84 5.51 9.59
CA SER A 284 5.03 4.93 10.92
C SER A 284 3.83 5.23 11.82
N ASP A 285 3.61 4.39 12.84
CA ASP A 285 2.51 4.59 13.79
C ASP A 285 2.63 5.92 14.54
N GLU A 286 3.86 6.38 14.82
CA GLU A 286 4.13 7.70 15.41
C GLU A 286 3.67 8.82 14.47
N LYS A 287 3.95 8.69 13.16
CA LYS A 287 3.55 9.70 12.18
C LYS A 287 2.04 9.70 11.98
N LYS A 288 1.40 8.53 11.93
CA LYS A 288 -0.08 8.41 11.88
C LYS A 288 -0.74 9.08 13.09
N LYS A 289 -0.21 8.85 14.30
CA LYS A 289 -0.69 9.54 15.52
C LYS A 289 -0.51 11.06 15.41
N ALA A 290 0.64 11.52 14.93
CA ALA A 290 0.88 12.96 14.73
C ALA A 290 -0.08 13.60 13.72
N VAL A 291 -0.41 12.91 12.63
CA VAL A 291 -1.45 13.34 11.67
C VAL A 291 -2.80 13.46 12.38
N LEU A 292 -3.24 12.42 13.10
CA LEU A 292 -4.52 12.40 13.79
C LEU A 292 -4.62 13.50 14.87
N GLU A 293 -3.59 13.69 15.67
CA GLU A 293 -3.54 14.77 16.67
C GLU A 293 -3.64 16.15 16.02
N LEU A 294 -2.95 16.36 14.90
CA LEU A 294 -2.96 17.63 14.20
C LEU A 294 -4.34 17.92 13.60
N LEU A 295 -4.97 16.92 12.97
CA LEU A 295 -6.32 17.02 12.42
C LEU A 295 -7.37 17.25 13.52
N ALA A 296 -7.27 16.53 14.65
CA ALA A 296 -8.16 16.67 15.79
C ALA A 296 -8.11 18.09 16.40
N ARG A 297 -6.91 18.68 16.53
CA ARG A 297 -6.75 20.07 17.02
C ARG A 297 -7.46 21.09 16.14
N HIS A 298 -7.52 20.85 14.83
CA HIS A 298 -8.17 21.74 13.86
C HIS A 298 -9.61 21.32 13.53
N ARG A 299 -10.11 20.23 14.13
CA ARG A 299 -11.43 19.63 13.84
C ARG A 299 -11.65 19.33 12.35
N VAL A 300 -10.60 18.87 11.68
CA VAL A 300 -10.68 18.46 10.27
C VAL A 300 -10.83 16.93 10.21
N PRO A 301 -11.91 16.39 9.61
CA PRO A 301 -12.07 14.96 9.45
C PRO A 301 -11.00 14.34 8.54
N LEU A 302 -10.62 13.10 8.85
CA LEU A 302 -9.80 12.24 8.01
C LEU A 302 -10.70 11.24 7.28
N ILE A 303 -10.51 11.10 5.98
CA ILE A 303 -10.97 9.97 5.19
C ILE A 303 -9.72 9.13 4.89
N GLU A 304 -9.71 7.90 5.37
CA GLU A 304 -8.62 6.93 5.18
C GLU A 304 -9.07 5.87 4.19
N ASP A 305 -8.29 5.66 3.13
CA ASP A 305 -8.44 4.57 2.14
C ASP A 305 -7.58 3.36 2.49
#